data_AF-M6R6S7-F1
#
_entry.id   AF-M6R6S7-F1
#
_cell.length_a   1.000
_cell.length_b   1.000
_cell.length_c   1.000
_cell.angle_alpha   90.00
_cell.angle_beta   90.00
_cell.angle_gamma   90.00
#
_symmetry.space_group_name_H-M   'P 1'
#
loop_
_entity.id
_entity.type
_entity.pdbx_description
1 polymer ?
#
loop_
_entity_poly.entity_id
_entity_poly.type
_entity_poly.pdbx_seq_one_letter_code
_entity_poly.pdbx_strand_id
1 'polypeptide(L)'
;MIFIFSCFFFTSIHSDSKTVRILFFGDSLTAGFGLNSPEEAFPALLEKELSKKGIVSQTINAGVSGDTSSGGLARLNWAMSSDFDLFVLELGANDSMRGISPDQTEKI
;
A
#
# COMPACT_ATOMS: atom_id res chain seq x y z
N MET A 1 44.17 0.98 45.18
CA MET A 1 42.83 1.42 44.70
C MET A 1 42.83 1.24 43.19
N ILE A 2 42.27 0.14 42.68
CA ILE A 2 42.26 -0.21 41.25
C ILE A 2 40.90 0.20 40.69
N PHE A 3 40.87 1.13 39.74
CA PHE A 3 39.65 1.49 39.02
C PHE A 3 39.57 0.65 37.75
N ILE A 4 38.64 -0.31 37.72
CA ILE A 4 38.27 -1.06 36.51
C ILE A 4 37.22 -0.22 35.79
N PHE A 5 37.62 0.43 34.69
CA PHE A 5 36.68 1.05 33.76
C PHE A 5 36.09 -0.04 32.86
N SER A 6 34.90 -0.52 33.19
CA SER A 6 34.13 -1.40 32.29
C SER A 6 33.54 -0.54 31.18
N CYS A 7 34.11 -0.62 29.98
CA CYS A 7 33.57 0.03 28.79
C CYS A 7 32.50 -0.90 28.20
N PHE A 8 31.23 -0.64 28.49
CA PHE A 8 30.11 -1.31 27.83
C PHE A 8 30.00 -0.78 26.40
N PHE A 9 30.57 -1.52 25.44
CA PHE A 9 30.26 -1.34 24.03
C PHE A 9 28.84 -1.88 23.77
N PHE A 10 27.85 -0.98 23.71
CA PHE A 10 26.57 -1.29 23.10
C PHE A 10 26.77 -1.32 21.59
N THR A 11 26.95 -2.51 21.02
CA THR A 11 26.80 -2.70 19.58
C THR A 11 25.32 -2.60 19.25
N SER A 12 24.90 -1.46 18.68
CA SER A 12 23.58 -1.37 18.04
C SER A 12 23.53 -2.41 16.93
N ILE A 13 22.70 -3.43 17.11
CA ILE A 13 22.31 -4.33 16.03
C ILE A 13 21.45 -3.49 15.08
N HIS A 14 22.04 -2.99 13.99
CA HIS A 14 21.29 -2.40 12.90
C HIS A 14 20.67 -3.57 12.12
N SER A 15 19.39 -3.84 12.35
CA SER A 15 18.62 -4.68 11.44
C SER A 15 18.42 -3.87 10.16
N ASP A 16 19.10 -4.24 9.07
CA ASP A 16 18.87 -3.68 7.74
C ASP A 16 17.52 -4.23 7.22
N SER A 17 16.45 -3.78 7.86
CA SER A 17 15.09 -4.13 7.48
C SER A 17 14.75 -3.34 6.22
N LYS A 18 14.90 -3.97 5.04
CA LYS A 18 14.45 -3.40 3.77
C LYS A 18 12.98 -2.95 3.90
N THR A 19 12.71 -1.67 3.68
CA THR A 19 11.34 -1.14 3.61
C THR A 19 10.59 -1.80 2.46
N VAL A 20 9.47 -2.46 2.75
CA VAL A 20 8.60 -3.04 1.72
C VAL A 20 7.65 -1.97 1.20
N ARG A 21 7.72 -1.65 -0.10
CA ARG A 21 6.82 -0.67 -0.71
C ARG A 21 5.63 -1.37 -1.34
N ILE A 22 4.42 -0.94 -0.96
CA ILE A 22 3.18 -1.57 -1.37
C ILE A 22 2.34 -0.55 -2.14
N LEU A 23 2.16 -0.76 -3.44
CA LEU A 23 1.28 0.03 -4.27
C LEU A 23 -0.13 -0.53 -4.22
N PHE A 24 -1.08 0.26 -3.71
CA PHE A 24 -2.50 -0.03 -3.74
C PHE A 24 -3.14 0.66 -4.94
N PHE A 25 -3.57 -0.13 -5.91
CA PHE A 25 -4.18 0.34 -7.13
C PHE A 25 -5.63 -0.11 -7.19
N GLY A 26 -6.56 0.83 -7.05
CA GLY A 26 -7.97 0.48 -7.06
C GLY A 26 -8.93 1.65 -7.14
N ASP A 27 -10.15 1.44 -6.65
CA ASP A 27 -11.22 2.42 -6.74
C ASP A 27 -11.39 3.25 -5.46
N SER A 28 -12.62 3.68 -5.18
CA SER A 28 -13.07 4.30 -3.93
C SER A 28 -12.71 3.54 -2.66
N LEU A 29 -12.72 2.20 -2.66
CA LEU A 29 -12.38 1.40 -1.49
C LEU A 29 -10.91 1.57 -1.12
N THR A 30 -10.05 1.63 -2.13
CA THR A 30 -8.64 1.97 -1.97
C THR A 30 -8.43 3.45 -1.63
N ALA A 31 -9.16 4.35 -2.31
CA ALA A 31 -9.02 5.79 -2.15
C ALA A 31 -9.46 6.32 -0.77
N GLY A 32 -10.30 5.58 -0.05
CA GLY A 32 -10.89 6.03 1.22
C GLY A 32 -12.05 7.00 1.01
N PHE A 33 -12.87 6.80 -0.02
CA PHE A 33 -14.02 7.67 -0.30
C PHE A 33 -14.97 7.75 0.90
N GLY A 34 -15.31 8.97 1.32
CA GLY A 34 -16.23 9.22 2.43
C GLY A 34 -15.58 9.18 3.83
N LEU A 35 -14.27 8.96 3.91
CA LEU A 35 -13.52 9.04 5.18
C LEU A 35 -13.08 10.47 5.48
N ASN A 36 -12.81 10.75 6.75
CA ASN A 36 -12.45 12.10 7.17
C ASN A 36 -11.01 12.46 6.83
N SER A 37 -10.13 11.45 6.72
CA SER A 37 -8.75 11.66 6.28
C SER A 37 -8.15 10.44 5.57
N PRO A 38 -7.08 10.63 4.77
CA PRO A 38 -6.38 9.54 4.09
C PRO A 38 -5.80 8.47 5.04
N GLU A 39 -5.50 8.84 6.29
CA GLU A 39 -4.98 7.93 7.31
C GLU A 39 -6.01 6.89 7.78
N GLU A 40 -7.30 7.14 7.53
CA GLU A 40 -8.39 6.18 7.78
C GLU A 40 -8.56 5.18 6.62
N ALA A 41 -7.95 5.45 5.45
CA ALA A 41 -8.07 4.58 4.28
C ALA A 41 -7.33 3.24 4.49
N PHE A 42 -7.80 2.19 3.80
CA PHE A 42 -7.24 0.84 3.96
C PHE A 42 -5.71 0.75 3.80
N PRO A 43 -5.07 1.39 2.80
CA PRO A 43 -3.61 1.37 2.67
C PRO A 43 -2.89 1.88 3.93
N ALA A 44 -3.31 3.03 4.46
CA ALA A 44 -2.70 3.64 5.63
C ALA A 44 -2.93 2.81 6.91
N LEU A 45 -4.14 2.24 7.06
CA LEU A 45 -4.43 1.34 8.18
C LEU A 45 -3.58 0.07 8.10
N LEU A 46 -3.38 -0.51 6.91
CA LEU A 46 -2.53 -1.68 6.75
C LEU A 46 -1.08 -1.36 7.12
N GLU A 47 -0.54 -0.22 6.67
CA GLU A 47 0.81 0.22 7.04
C GLU A 47 1.00 0.27 8.57
N LYS A 48 0.00 0.85 9.27
CA LYS A 48 -0.02 0.91 10.73
C LYS A 48 -0.07 -0.48 11.36
N GLU A 49 -0.87 -1.41 10.84
CA GLU A 49 -0.94 -2.79 11.36
C GLU A 49 0.35 -3.59 11.08
N LEU A 50 1.00 -3.37 9.94
CA LEU A 50 2.29 -3.98 9.60
C LEU A 50 3.41 -3.48 10.52
N SER A 51 3.43 -2.18 10.82
CA SER A 51 4.36 -1.58 11.78
C SER A 51 4.26 -2.22 13.16
N LYS A 52 3.04 -2.47 13.66
CA LYS A 52 2.82 -3.20 14.94
C LYS A 52 3.38 -4.62 14.93
N LYS A 53 3.54 -5.23 13.76
CA LYS A 53 4.13 -6.57 13.56
C LYS A 53 5.63 -6.52 13.32
N GLY A 54 6.27 -5.34 13.42
CA GLY A 54 7.69 -5.15 13.18
C GLY A 54 8.08 -5.18 11.70
N ILE A 55 7.11 -5.03 10.79
CA ILE A 55 7.36 -4.97 9.35
C ILE A 55 7.49 -3.50 8.97
N VAL A 56 8.67 -3.11 8.49
CA VAL A 56 8.89 -1.76 7.95
C VAL A 56 8.34 -1.73 6.52
N SER A 57 7.26 -0.97 6.33
CA SER A 57 6.58 -0.84 5.04
C SER A 57 6.23 0.61 4.74
N GLN A 58 6.08 0.91 3.45
CA GLN A 58 5.52 2.17 2.95
C GLN A 58 4.42 1.86 1.96
N THR A 59 3.24 2.43 2.13
CA THR A 59 2.09 2.23 1.27
C THR A 59 1.91 3.43 0.34
N ILE A 60 1.58 3.15 -0.92
CA ILE A 60 1.29 4.14 -1.94
C ILE A 60 -0.17 3.96 -2.32
N ASN A 61 -1.00 4.97 -2.02
CA ASN A 61 -2.40 4.95 -2.37
C ASN A 61 -2.60 5.52 -3.79
N ALA A 62 -2.87 4.64 -4.75
CA ALA A 62 -3.25 4.97 -6.11
C ALA A 62 -4.73 4.62 -6.39
N GLY A 63 -5.58 4.78 -5.37
CA GLY A 63 -7.03 4.65 -5.47
C GLY A 63 -7.67 5.85 -6.18
N VAL A 64 -8.58 5.60 -7.11
CA VAL A 64 -9.37 6.64 -7.79
C VAL A 64 -10.85 6.32 -7.67
N SER A 65 -11.59 7.17 -6.98
CA SER A 65 -13.02 6.93 -6.73
C SER A 65 -13.82 6.86 -8.02
N GLY A 66 -14.57 5.77 -8.19
CA GLY A 66 -15.42 5.54 -9.36
C GLY A 66 -14.74 4.85 -10.55
N ASP A 67 -13.47 4.45 -10.40
CA ASP A 67 -12.77 3.67 -11.42
C ASP A 67 -13.48 2.35 -11.71
N THR A 68 -13.76 2.12 -13.00
CA THR A 68 -14.01 0.79 -13.53
C THR A 68 -12.68 0.10 -13.82
N SER A 69 -12.74 -1.20 -14.04
CA SER A 69 -11.61 -2.02 -14.46
C SER A 69 -10.92 -1.49 -15.73
N SER A 70 -11.70 -1.04 -16.72
CA SER A 70 -11.20 -0.37 -17.93
C SER A 70 -10.58 1.01 -17.66
N GLY A 71 -11.13 1.78 -16.72
CA GLY A 71 -10.58 3.06 -16.29
C GLY A 71 -9.23 2.89 -15.59
N GLY A 72 -9.12 1.88 -14.74
CA GLY A 72 -7.85 1.47 -14.14
C GLY A 72 -6.80 1.11 -15.19
N LEU A 73 -7.12 0.22 -16.13
CA LEU A 73 -6.16 -0.14 -17.18
C LEU A 73 -5.61 1.07 -17.95
N ALA A 74 -6.47 2.04 -18.27
CA ALA A 74 -6.06 3.25 -18.97
C ALA A 74 -4.98 4.06 -18.24
N ARG A 75 -4.87 3.95 -16.90
CA ARG A 75 -3.87 4.62 -16.07
C ARG A 75 -2.83 3.70 -15.44
N LEU A 76 -2.85 2.40 -15.75
CA LEU A 76 -1.95 1.42 -15.13
C LEU A 76 -0.48 1.78 -15.32
N ASN A 77 -0.09 2.19 -16.52
CA ASN A 77 1.29 2.60 -16.82
C ASN A 77 1.79 3.76 -15.94
N TRP A 78 0.90 4.71 -15.63
CA TRP A 78 1.26 5.81 -14.73
C TRP A 78 1.44 5.31 -13.30
N ALA A 79 0.56 4.45 -12.81
CA ALA A 79 0.70 3.86 -11.47
C ALA A 79 1.97 2.99 -11.34
N MET A 80 2.31 2.22 -12.39
CA MET A 80 3.51 1.38 -12.40
C MET A 80 4.83 2.16 -12.48
N SER A 81 4.80 3.47 -12.66
CA SER A 81 6.02 4.31 -12.66
C SER A 81 6.64 4.48 -11.27
N SER A 82 5.88 4.17 -10.21
CA SER A 82 6.37 4.16 -8.84
C SER A 82 7.21 2.90 -8.59
N ASP A 83 8.23 3.00 -7.76
CA ASP A 83 9.06 1.86 -7.37
C ASP A 83 8.40 1.15 -6.17
N PHE A 84 7.94 -0.10 -6.38
CA PHE A 84 7.21 -0.90 -5.40
C PHE A 84 7.69 -2.35 -5.39
N ASP A 85 7.52 -3.03 -4.26
CA ASP A 85 7.84 -4.45 -4.08
C ASP A 85 6.58 -5.33 -4.16
N LEU A 86 5.41 -4.76 -3.83
CA LEU A 86 4.11 -5.42 -3.86
C LEU A 86 3.07 -4.54 -4.55
N PHE A 87 2.28 -5.14 -5.44
CA PHE A 87 1.15 -4.51 -6.11
C PHE A 87 -0.15 -5.14 -5.64
N VAL A 88 -1.08 -4.33 -5.15
CA VAL A 88 -2.41 -4.74 -4.73
C VAL A 88 -3.42 -4.15 -5.71
N LEU A 89 -4.16 -5.02 -6.40
CA LEU A 89 -5.19 -4.65 -7.37
C LEU A 89 -6.57 -4.79 -6.75
N GLU A 90 -7.38 -3.74 -6.85
CA GLU A 90 -8.75 -3.69 -6.35
C GLU A 90 -9.65 -2.93 -7.34
N LEU A 91 -10.22 -3.63 -8.32
CA LEU A 91 -11.15 -3.05 -9.31
C LEU A 91 -12.28 -4.03 -9.62
N GLY A 92 -13.38 -3.52 -10.18
CA GLY A 92 -14.53 -4.31 -10.62
C GLY A 92 -15.85 -3.97 -9.92
N ALA A 93 -15.81 -3.31 -8.76
CA ALA A 93 -17.03 -2.92 -8.05
C ALA A 93 -17.87 -1.94 -8.88
N ASN A 94 -17.23 -0.92 -9.47
CA ASN A 94 -17.92 0.03 -10.35
C ASN A 94 -18.40 -0.60 -11.66
N ASP A 95 -17.72 -1.62 -12.18
CA ASP A 95 -18.17 -2.38 -13.35
C ASP A 95 -19.50 -3.08 -13.05
N SER A 96 -19.56 -3.78 -11.92
CA SER A 96 -20.76 -4.44 -11.42
C SER A 96 -21.91 -3.44 -11.20
N MET A 97 -21.65 -2.32 -10.51
CA MET A 97 -22.65 -1.28 -10.27
C MET A 97 -23.18 -0.62 -11.55
N ARG A 98 -22.40 -0.65 -12.63
CA ARG A 98 -22.78 -0.09 -13.94
C ARG A 98 -23.33 -1.14 -14.92
N GLY A 99 -23.43 -2.40 -14.52
CA GLY A 99 -23.92 -3.49 -15.37
C GLY A 99 -22.97 -3.85 -16.52
N ILE A 100 -21.66 -3.62 -16.35
CA ILE A 100 -20.63 -4.07 -17.29
C ILE A 100 -20.50 -5.59 -17.20
N SER A 101 -20.37 -6.26 -18.35
CA SER A 101 -20.22 -7.72 -18.39
C SER A 101 -18.92 -8.15 -17.70
N PRO A 102 -18.91 -9.23 -16.88
CA PRO A 102 -17.68 -9.79 -16.31
C PRO A 102 -16.60 -10.09 -17.36
N ASP A 103 -17.01 -10.53 -18.56
CA ASP A 103 -16.09 -10.76 -19.69
C ASP A 103 -15.27 -9.51 -20.06
N GLN A 104 -15.83 -8.31 -19.85
CA GLN A 104 -15.08 -7.08 -20.08
C GLN A 104 -14.08 -6.83 -18.96
N THR A 105 -14.45 -7.08 -17.71
CA THR A 105 -13.57 -6.96 -16.51
C THR A 105 -12.41 -7.95 -16.52
N GLU A 106 -12.62 -9.18 -17.03
CA GLU A 106 -11.60 -10.24 -17.07
C GLU A 106 -10.59 -10.11 -18.22
N LYS A 107 -10.95 -9.38 -19.28
CA LYS A 107 -10.11 -9.22 -20.48
C LYS A 107 -8.97 -8.20 -20.31
N ILE A 108 -8.82 -7.67 -19.11
CA ILE A 108 -8.02 -6.51 -18.76
C ILE A 108 -6.83 -6.98 -17.93
#